data_AF-A0A7W9F126-F1
#
_entry.id   AF-A0A7W9F126-F1
#
_cell.length_a   1.000
_cell.length_b   1.000
_cell.length_c   1.000
_cell.angle_alpha   90.00
_cell.angle_beta   90.00
_cell.angle_gamma   90.00
#
_symmetry.space_group_name_H-M   'P 1'
#
loop_
_entity.id
_entity.type
_entity.pdbx_description
1 polymer ?
#
loop_
_entity_poly.entity_id
_entity_poly.type
_entity_poly.pdbx_seq_one_letter_code
_entity_poly.pdbx_strand_id
1 'polypeptide(L)'
;MNGIDVGDGVADKNAALFSEAQGKGNKGAFEWEFSDEVENVSFNINDIDGDGVVKVTAYDADGNKITVNLAGGKDLTLKDTDSVAGADTADSKGGYDPASTDDYSVTVSIPGPVAKIVVEHTQDGYNNSGIFVTEIFYDSVGDAAASAGG
;
A
#
# COMPACT_ATOMS: atom_id res chain seq x y z
N MET A 1 8.85 -10.15 -6.17
CA MET A 1 8.26 -9.80 -4.86
C MET A 1 8.00 -11.07 -4.06
N ASN A 2 8.61 -11.23 -2.87
CA ASN A 2 8.44 -12.41 -1.99
C ASN A 2 8.19 -11.96 -0.53
N GLY A 3 7.14 -11.15 -0.29
CA GLY A 3 6.94 -10.52 1.03
C GLY A 3 5.51 -10.36 1.52
N ILE A 4 4.48 -10.76 0.74
CA ILE A 4 3.10 -10.78 1.25
C ILE A 4 2.88 -12.13 1.94
N ASP A 5 2.49 -12.09 3.22
CA ASP A 5 1.88 -13.24 3.87
C ASP A 5 0.45 -13.38 3.35
N VAL A 6 0.23 -14.43 2.56
CA VAL A 6 -1.04 -14.72 1.89
C VAL A 6 -1.84 -15.80 2.64
N GLY A 7 -1.36 -16.28 3.80
CA GLY A 7 -1.85 -17.50 4.41
C GLY A 7 -1.80 -18.66 3.40
N ASP A 8 -2.95 -19.32 3.19
CA ASP A 8 -3.11 -20.42 2.21
C ASP A 8 -3.35 -19.93 0.76
N GLY A 9 -3.40 -18.60 0.54
CA GLY A 9 -3.72 -17.97 -0.73
C GLY A 9 -2.53 -17.74 -1.66
N VAL A 10 -2.79 -17.16 -2.83
CA VAL A 10 -1.76 -16.57 -3.72
C VAL A 10 -2.24 -15.16 -4.06
N ALA A 11 -1.40 -14.15 -3.87
CA ALA A 11 -1.73 -12.78 -4.27
C ALA A 11 -1.95 -12.74 -5.80
N ASP A 12 -3.19 -12.55 -6.24
CA ASP A 12 -3.51 -12.38 -7.66
C ASP A 12 -3.28 -10.92 -8.06
N LYS A 13 -2.20 -10.69 -8.81
CA LYS A 13 -1.87 -9.41 -9.43
C LYS A 13 -2.91 -8.89 -10.43
N ASN A 14 -3.93 -9.68 -10.79
CA ASN A 14 -5.07 -9.25 -11.62
C ASN A 14 -6.32 -8.88 -10.79
N ALA A 15 -6.37 -9.21 -9.50
CA ALA A 15 -7.43 -8.78 -8.59
C ALA A 15 -6.99 -7.46 -7.93
N ALA A 16 -7.28 -6.36 -8.60
CA ALA A 16 -6.83 -5.05 -8.17
C ALA A 16 -7.89 -3.96 -8.36
N LEU A 17 -7.86 -2.99 -7.44
CA LEU A 17 -8.43 -1.67 -7.69
C LEU A 17 -7.44 -0.91 -8.59
N PHE A 18 -7.90 -0.46 -9.76
CA PHE A 18 -7.12 0.38 -10.68
C PHE A 18 -7.48 1.86 -10.51
N SER A 19 -6.46 2.72 -10.51
CA SER A 19 -6.59 4.17 -10.47
C SER A 19 -5.64 4.82 -11.47
N GLU A 20 -6.11 5.81 -12.23
CA GLU A 20 -5.28 6.60 -13.14
C GLU A 20 -5.31 8.07 -12.74
N ALA A 21 -4.13 8.68 -12.57
CA ALA A 21 -3.99 10.13 -12.40
C ALA A 21 -3.45 10.73 -13.71
N GLN A 22 -4.19 11.68 -14.29
CA GLN A 22 -3.91 12.24 -15.63
C GLN A 22 -3.40 13.69 -15.60
N GLY A 23 -2.19 13.93 -15.10
CA GLY A 23 -1.55 15.25 -15.08
C GLY A 23 -1.49 15.90 -13.69
N LYS A 24 -0.59 16.89 -13.58
CA LYS A 24 -0.24 17.57 -12.32
C LYS A 24 -1.48 18.07 -11.56
N GLY A 25 -1.62 17.62 -10.32
CA GLY A 25 -2.68 18.05 -9.41
C GLY A 25 -3.90 17.13 -9.37
N ASN A 26 -3.95 16.07 -10.19
CA ASN A 26 -4.96 15.03 -10.06
C ASN A 26 -4.70 14.16 -8.82
N LYS A 27 -5.79 13.77 -8.15
CA LYS A 27 -5.77 12.98 -6.93
C LYS A 27 -6.88 11.95 -6.94
N GLY A 28 -6.53 10.70 -6.70
CA GLY A 28 -7.44 9.64 -6.27
C GLY A 28 -7.20 9.33 -4.79
N ALA A 29 -8.26 9.04 -4.05
CA ALA A 29 -8.16 8.56 -2.67
C ALA A 29 -9.15 7.41 -2.47
N PHE A 30 -8.66 6.32 -1.88
CA PHE A 30 -9.41 5.09 -1.69
C PHE A 30 -9.30 4.68 -0.23
N GLU A 31 -10.42 4.23 0.33
CA GLU A 31 -10.52 3.93 1.75
C GLU A 31 -11.08 2.53 1.95
N TRP A 32 -10.46 1.82 2.89
CA TRP A 32 -10.95 0.55 3.43
C TRP A 32 -11.14 0.74 4.93
N GLU A 33 -12.38 0.60 5.38
CA GLU A 33 -12.77 0.64 6.78
C GLU A 33 -13.17 -0.77 7.22
N PHE A 34 -12.62 -1.23 8.34
CA PHE A 34 -12.91 -2.55 8.89
C PHE A 34 -14.03 -2.44 9.93
N SER A 35 -14.93 -3.42 9.96
CA SER A 35 -16.02 -3.45 10.95
C SER A 35 -15.53 -3.70 12.37
N ASP A 36 -14.38 -4.36 12.50
CA ASP A 36 -13.61 -4.58 13.72
C ASP A 36 -12.13 -4.36 13.39
N GLU A 37 -11.29 -3.99 14.36
CA GLU A 37 -9.85 -3.81 14.10
C GLU A 37 -9.19 -5.12 13.64
N VAL A 38 -8.19 -4.99 12.76
CA VAL A 38 -7.40 -6.10 12.21
C VAL A 38 -5.91 -5.90 12.45
N GLU A 39 -5.12 -6.96 12.32
CA GLU A 39 -3.65 -6.92 12.48
C GLU A 39 -2.94 -7.44 11.24
N ASN A 40 -1.63 -7.21 11.15
CA ASN A 40 -0.75 -7.78 10.12
C ASN A 40 -1.24 -7.52 8.69
N VAL A 41 -1.75 -6.32 8.41
CA VAL A 41 -2.26 -5.98 7.07
C VAL A 41 -1.11 -5.97 6.07
N SER A 42 -1.26 -6.63 4.93
CA SER A 42 -0.33 -6.56 3.80
C SER A 42 -1.01 -6.57 2.44
N PHE A 43 -0.47 -5.78 1.51
CA PHE A 43 -0.86 -5.74 0.11
C PHE A 43 0.25 -5.11 -0.73
N ASN A 44 0.15 -5.20 -2.06
CA ASN A 44 1.04 -4.52 -2.97
C ASN A 44 0.33 -3.34 -3.66
N ILE A 45 1.12 -2.33 -4.01
CA ILE A 45 0.73 -1.29 -4.95
C ILE A 45 1.77 -1.30 -6.07
N ASN A 46 1.32 -1.55 -7.30
CA ASN A 46 2.19 -1.68 -8.46
C ASN A 46 1.98 -0.49 -9.42
N ASP A 47 2.91 -0.36 -10.38
CA ASP A 47 2.85 0.59 -11.50
C ASP A 47 3.03 2.06 -11.10
N ILE A 48 3.70 2.34 -9.98
CA ILE A 48 4.00 3.71 -9.50
C ILE A 48 5.13 4.35 -10.34
N ASP A 49 5.02 4.26 -11.66
CA ASP A 49 5.93 4.84 -12.63
C ASP A 49 5.48 6.24 -13.04
N GLY A 50 6.06 6.81 -14.10
CA GLY A 50 5.81 8.19 -14.49
C GLY A 50 6.18 9.16 -13.38
N ASP A 51 5.31 10.11 -13.08
CA ASP A 51 5.49 11.03 -11.95
C ASP A 51 4.59 10.63 -10.76
N GLY A 52 4.29 9.33 -10.62
CA GLY A 52 3.38 8.79 -9.62
C GLY A 52 3.89 8.93 -8.19
N VAL A 53 2.99 9.35 -7.30
CA VAL A 53 3.24 9.43 -5.86
C VAL A 53 2.09 8.76 -5.12
N VAL A 54 2.41 7.77 -4.31
CA VAL A 54 1.44 7.05 -3.49
C VAL A 54 1.73 7.29 -2.03
N LYS A 55 0.72 7.73 -1.29
CA LYS A 55 0.74 7.80 0.17
C LYS A 55 -0.25 6.81 0.75
N VAL A 56 0.19 6.05 1.75
CA VAL A 56 -0.65 5.13 2.51
C VAL A 56 -0.73 5.65 3.94
N THR A 57 -1.93 5.91 4.44
CA THR A 57 -2.16 6.27 5.84
C THR A 57 -3.04 5.22 6.49
N ALA A 58 -2.67 4.77 7.68
CA ALA A 58 -3.45 3.82 8.46
C ALA A 58 -3.86 4.44 9.79
N TYR A 59 -5.02 4.03 10.32
CA TYR A 59 -5.59 4.55 11.55
C TYR A 59 -6.05 3.42 12.48
N ASP A 60 -5.91 3.64 13.79
CA ASP A 60 -6.57 2.85 14.84
C ASP A 60 -8.04 3.24 15.01
N ALA A 61 -8.79 2.53 15.86
CA ALA A 61 -10.21 2.80 16.12
C ALA A 61 -10.49 4.17 16.75
N ASP A 62 -9.50 4.78 17.40
CA ASP A 62 -9.59 6.14 17.97
C ASP A 62 -9.33 7.22 16.90
N GLY A 63 -8.95 6.84 15.68
CA GLY A 63 -8.65 7.73 14.57
C GLY A 63 -7.24 8.32 14.63
N ASN A 64 -6.33 7.76 15.43
CA ASN A 64 -4.92 8.14 15.44
C ASN A 64 -4.19 7.44 14.29
N LYS A 65 -3.20 8.12 13.71
CA LYS A 65 -2.34 7.50 12.71
C LYS A 65 -1.41 6.48 13.34
N ILE A 66 -1.23 5.35 12.67
CA ILE A 66 -0.35 4.25 13.09
C ILE A 66 0.71 3.96 12.04
N THR A 67 1.75 3.21 12.43
CA THR A 67 2.90 2.91 11.58
C THR A 67 2.49 2.18 10.31
N VAL A 68 2.92 2.71 9.18
CA VAL A 68 2.94 2.04 7.87
C VAL A 68 4.39 1.75 7.51
N ASN A 69 4.67 0.55 7.03
CA ASN A 69 5.96 0.19 6.47
C ASN A 69 5.83 -0.07 4.98
N LEU A 70 6.75 0.51 4.20
CA LEU A 70 6.87 0.26 2.77
C LEU A 70 8.20 -0.43 2.46
N ALA A 71 8.13 -1.48 1.65
CA ALA A 71 9.28 -2.09 1.00
C ALA A 71 9.12 -1.89 -0.51
N GLY A 72 9.93 -1.01 -1.09
CA GLY A 72 9.77 -0.54 -2.47
C GLY A 72 10.84 -1.02 -3.43
N GLY A 73 10.46 -1.05 -4.71
CA GLY A 73 11.34 -1.28 -5.84
C GLY A 73 12.44 -0.23 -5.97
N LYS A 74 13.46 -0.56 -6.78
CA LYS A 74 14.67 0.27 -6.91
C LYS A 74 14.40 1.65 -7.50
N ASP A 75 13.30 1.82 -8.25
CA ASP A 75 12.98 3.08 -8.94
C ASP A 75 12.00 3.96 -8.13
N LEU A 76 11.76 3.59 -6.87
CA LEU A 76 11.00 4.40 -5.91
C LEU A 76 11.91 5.03 -4.86
N THR A 77 11.51 6.20 -4.37
CA THR A 77 12.03 6.84 -3.17
C THR A 77 10.99 6.71 -2.07
N LEU A 78 11.34 6.08 -0.96
CA LEU A 78 10.45 5.92 0.20
C LEU A 78 10.69 7.06 1.19
N LYS A 79 9.59 7.65 1.69
CA LYS A 79 9.60 8.82 2.57
C LYS A 79 8.64 8.62 3.74
N ASP A 80 9.04 9.12 4.91
CA ASP A 80 8.14 9.41 6.03
C ASP A 80 7.66 10.86 5.88
N THR A 81 6.34 11.06 5.83
CA THR A 81 5.68 12.35 5.55
C THR A 81 4.57 12.68 6.54
N ASP A 82 4.37 11.87 7.58
CA ASP A 82 3.23 12.03 8.50
C ASP A 82 3.60 12.08 9.98
N SER A 83 4.89 12.00 10.31
CA SER A 83 5.46 12.04 11.66
C SER A 83 5.18 10.80 12.51
N VAL A 84 4.64 9.72 11.93
CA VAL A 84 4.58 8.39 12.54
C VAL A 84 5.73 7.56 11.97
N ALA A 85 6.48 6.88 12.84
CA ALA A 85 7.65 6.12 12.40
C ALA A 85 7.26 5.07 11.34
N GLY A 86 7.96 5.10 10.21
CA GLY A 86 7.73 4.22 9.06
C GLY A 86 7.71 5.04 7.77
N ALA A 87 8.10 4.44 6.64
CA ALA A 87 7.88 5.11 5.36
C ALA A 87 6.41 4.92 4.97
N ASP A 88 5.68 6.01 4.76
CA ASP A 88 4.25 6.01 4.38
C ASP A 88 4.04 6.48 2.93
N THR A 89 5.07 7.02 2.28
CA THR A 89 4.98 7.55 0.92
C THR A 89 6.03 6.92 0.00
N ALA A 90 5.58 6.47 -1.17
CA ALA A 90 6.40 6.03 -2.29
C ALA A 90 6.32 7.04 -3.42
N ASP A 91 7.48 7.50 -3.89
CA ASP A 91 7.61 8.55 -4.89
C ASP A 91 8.48 8.06 -6.06
N SER A 92 7.93 8.09 -7.27
CA SER A 92 8.61 7.60 -8.47
C SER A 92 9.85 8.43 -8.80
N LYS A 93 10.91 7.77 -9.27
CA LYS A 93 12.10 8.45 -9.81
C LYS A 93 11.93 8.84 -11.29
N GLY A 94 10.72 8.73 -11.83
CA GLY A 94 10.44 8.86 -13.27
C GLY A 94 10.63 7.55 -14.03
N GLY A 95 10.36 7.59 -15.33
CA GLY A 95 10.46 6.43 -16.22
C GLY A 95 9.14 5.68 -16.36
N TYR A 96 9.14 4.62 -17.16
CA TYR A 96 7.97 3.81 -17.44
C TYR A 96 8.40 2.36 -17.60
N ASP A 97 7.63 1.44 -17.03
CA ASP A 97 7.82 0.00 -17.22
C ASP A 97 6.46 -0.71 -17.15
N PRO A 98 6.37 -1.99 -17.55
CA PRO A 98 5.13 -2.73 -17.38
C PRO A 98 4.67 -2.79 -15.92
N ALA A 99 3.37 -2.63 -15.66
CA ALA A 99 2.77 -2.75 -14.32
C ALA A 99 3.10 -4.05 -13.53
N SER A 100 3.66 -5.07 -14.20
CA SER A 100 4.12 -6.30 -13.59
C SER A 100 5.57 -6.27 -13.06
N THR A 101 6.32 -5.17 -13.22
CA THR A 101 7.69 -5.10 -12.71
C THR A 101 7.73 -4.80 -11.21
N ASP A 102 8.79 -5.26 -10.56
CA ASP A 102 9.04 -4.98 -9.16
C ASP A 102 9.61 -3.58 -8.93
N ASP A 103 10.11 -2.93 -9.98
CA ASP A 103 10.92 -1.70 -9.90
C ASP A 103 10.10 -0.48 -9.44
N TYR A 104 8.83 -0.43 -9.85
CA TYR A 104 7.84 0.63 -9.54
C TYR A 104 6.72 0.13 -8.62
N SER A 105 7.04 -0.82 -7.75
CA SER A 105 6.06 -1.45 -6.87
C SER A 105 6.47 -1.35 -5.41
N VAL A 106 5.50 -1.30 -4.51
CA VAL A 106 5.72 -1.38 -3.06
C VAL A 106 4.90 -2.52 -2.45
N THR A 107 5.50 -3.22 -1.50
CA THR A 107 4.78 -4.01 -0.51
C THR A 107 4.51 -3.13 0.70
N VAL A 108 3.23 -3.09 1.10
CA VAL A 108 2.74 -2.40 2.29
C VAL A 108 2.62 -3.41 3.43
N SER A 109 3.04 -3.02 4.63
CA SER A 109 2.85 -3.79 5.86
C SER A 109 2.46 -2.88 7.02
N ILE A 110 1.35 -3.19 7.69
CA ILE A 110 0.80 -2.41 8.81
C ILE A 110 0.56 -3.36 9.98
N PRO A 111 1.36 -3.30 11.06
CA PRO A 111 1.25 -4.24 12.18
C PRO A 111 -0.14 -4.24 12.86
N GLY A 112 -0.76 -3.06 12.98
CA GLY A 112 -2.05 -2.89 13.64
C GLY A 112 -1.96 -2.65 15.15
N PRO A 113 -3.11 -2.59 15.85
CA PRO A 113 -4.47 -2.76 15.32
C PRO A 113 -4.87 -1.68 14.30
N VAL A 114 -5.57 -2.07 13.22
CA VAL A 114 -5.97 -1.20 12.10
C VAL A 114 -7.49 -1.16 12.01
N ALA A 115 -8.08 0.03 12.12
CA ALA A 115 -9.49 0.27 11.83
C ALA A 115 -9.72 0.78 10.41
N LYS A 116 -8.73 1.47 9.83
CA LYS A 116 -8.89 2.12 8.52
C LYS A 116 -7.58 2.31 7.76
N ILE A 117 -7.64 2.14 6.44
CA ILE A 117 -6.53 2.40 5.52
C ILE A 117 -6.99 3.37 4.45
N VAL A 118 -6.18 4.39 4.16
CA VAL A 118 -6.37 5.33 3.07
C VAL A 118 -5.17 5.26 2.14
N VAL A 119 -5.42 5.03 0.86
CA VAL A 119 -4.40 5.11 -0.21
C VAL A 119 -4.70 6.34 -1.06
N GLU A 120 -3.75 7.28 -1.10
CA GLU A 120 -3.81 8.47 -1.93
C GLU A 120 -2.87 8.29 -3.12
N HIS A 121 -3.42 8.38 -4.33
CA HIS A 121 -2.66 8.40 -5.59
C HIS A 121 -2.63 9.82 -6.13
N THR A 122 -1.43 10.37 -6.27
CA THR A 122 -1.17 11.70 -6.82
C THR A 122 -0.02 11.63 -7.81
N GLN A 123 0.35 12.79 -8.38
CA GLN A 123 1.56 12.93 -9.17
C GLN A 123 2.19 14.30 -8.96
N ASP A 124 3.52 14.37 -8.98
CA ASP A 124 4.26 15.61 -8.74
C ASP A 124 4.82 16.26 -10.02
N GLY A 125 4.57 15.64 -11.18
CA GLY A 125 4.90 16.15 -12.52
C GLY A 125 3.81 15.91 -13.59
N TYR A 126 4.22 15.92 -14.85
CA TYR A 126 3.35 15.86 -16.04
C TYR A 126 3.23 14.47 -16.68
N ASN A 127 4.11 13.54 -16.33
CA ASN A 127 4.06 12.17 -16.79
C ASN A 127 2.93 11.46 -16.05
N ASN A 128 2.00 10.86 -16.79
CA ASN A 128 0.88 10.13 -16.21
C ASN A 128 1.40 8.91 -15.44
N SER A 129 0.65 8.53 -14.41
CA SER A 129 0.87 7.30 -13.64
C SER A 129 -0.47 6.61 -13.42
N GLY A 130 -0.47 5.28 -13.54
CA GLY A 130 -1.54 4.42 -13.07
C GLY A 130 -1.10 3.74 -11.78
N ILE A 131 -2.02 3.20 -10.99
CA ILE A 131 -1.66 2.25 -9.93
C ILE A 131 -2.63 1.09 -9.90
N PHE A 132 -2.11 -0.06 -9.46
CA PHE A 132 -2.89 -1.24 -9.12
C PHE A 132 -2.70 -1.55 -7.64
N VAL A 133 -3.75 -1.41 -6.85
CA VAL A 133 -3.77 -1.85 -5.46
C VAL A 133 -4.31 -3.28 -5.42
N THR A 134 -3.49 -4.24 -5.00
CA THR A 134 -3.90 -5.65 -4.94
C THR A 134 -4.91 -5.91 -3.83
N GLU A 135 -5.38 -7.15 -3.74
CA GLU A 135 -6.09 -7.65 -2.56
C GLU A 135 -5.33 -7.37 -1.25
N ILE A 136 -6.10 -7.08 -0.20
CA ILE A 136 -5.62 -6.75 1.14
C ILE A 136 -5.75 -7.98 2.03
N PHE A 137 -4.62 -8.49 2.49
CA PHE A 137 -4.52 -9.57 3.47
C PHE A 137 -4.40 -8.98 4.87
N TYR A 138 -4.99 -9.64 5.87
CA TYR A 138 -4.98 -9.22 7.27
C TYR A 138 -5.41 -10.38 8.17
N ASP A 139 -5.04 -10.31 9.46
CA ASP A 139 -5.49 -11.21 10.51
C ASP A 139 -6.61 -10.55 11.32
N SER A 140 -7.55 -11.35 11.84
CA SER A 140 -8.45 -10.84 12.88
C SER A 140 -7.69 -10.72 14.21
N VAL A 141 -8.00 -9.69 15.00
CA VAL A 141 -7.34 -9.49 16.30
C VAL A 141 -7.54 -10.73 17.17
N GLY A 142 -6.45 -11.43 17.49
CA GLY A 142 -6.44 -12.65 18.29
C GLY A 142 -6.21 -13.97 17.54
N ASP A 143 -6.16 -13.98 16.19
CA ASP A 143 -5.90 -15.20 15.41
C ASP A 143 -4.45 -15.72 15.54
N ALA A 144 -3.49 -14.86 15.90
CA ALA A 144 -2.09 -15.26 16.14
C ALA A 144 -1.91 -16.32 17.25
N ALA A 145 -2.93 -16.56 18.08
CA ALA A 145 -2.91 -17.60 19.10
C ALA A 145 -3.37 -18.99 18.59
N ALA A 146 -3.98 -19.09 17.41
CA ALA A 146 -4.58 -20.32 16.91
C ALA A 146 -3.65 -21.20 16.04
N SER A 147 -2.58 -20.64 15.46
CA SER A 147 -1.69 -21.37 14.54
C SER A 147 -0.51 -22.09 15.22
N ALA A 148 -0.29 -21.90 16.52
CA ALA A 148 0.79 -22.55 17.28
C ALA A 148 0.42 -23.94 17.85
N GLY A 149 -0.71 -24.54 17.42
CA GLY A 149 -1.25 -25.75 18.03
C GLY A 149 -1.99 -26.70 17.08
N GLY A 150 -1.43 -26.98 15.89
CA GLY A 150 -1.91 -27.98 14.94
C GLY A 150 -0.89 -29.08 14.68
#